data_AF-A0A2H4U7I9-F1
#
_entry.id   AF-A0A2H4U7I9-F1
#
_cell.length_a   1.000
_cell.length_b   1.000
_cell.length_c   1.000
_cell.angle_alpha   90.00
_cell.angle_beta   90.00
_cell.angle_gamma   90.00
#
_symmetry.space_group_name_H-M   'P 1'
#
loop_
_entity.id
_entity.type
_entity.pdbx_description
1 polymer ?
#
loop_
_entity_poly.entity_id
_entity_poly.type
_entity_poly.pdbx_seq_one_letter_code
_entity_poly.pdbx_strand_id
1 'polypeptide(L)'
;MTDLDKEIEEKIYDILKKYHKDEDYNLNYLITDDIVTFFLSINEGNLVTMEDLYKISGILNAKIKDMVLVNQEYRFSFEMEK
;
A
#
# COMPACT_ATOMS: atom_id res chain seq x y z
N MET A 1 8.42 -12.86 -6.99
CA MET A 1 8.18 -11.71 -7.88
C MET A 1 9.01 -10.56 -7.34
N THR A 2 9.79 -9.89 -8.18
CA THR A 2 10.76 -8.89 -7.71
C THR A 2 10.11 -7.50 -7.61
N ASP A 3 9.10 -7.21 -8.43
CA ASP A 3 8.40 -5.93 -8.51
C ASP A 3 6.92 -6.16 -8.87
N LEU A 4 6.06 -5.18 -8.55
CA LEU A 4 4.67 -5.15 -9.01
C LEU A 4 4.62 -4.74 -10.49
N ASP A 5 3.62 -5.21 -11.24
CA ASP A 5 3.36 -4.68 -12.58
C ASP A 5 3.11 -3.17 -12.51
N LYS A 6 3.67 -2.39 -13.44
CA LYS A 6 3.50 -0.94 -13.50
C LYS A 6 2.03 -0.50 -13.46
N GLU A 7 1.15 -1.24 -14.14
CA GLU A 7 -0.29 -0.96 -14.13
C GLU A 7 -0.92 -1.12 -12.74
N ILE A 8 -0.40 -2.07 -11.93
CA ILE A 8 -0.83 -2.29 -10.55
C ILE A 8 -0.29 -1.16 -9.68
N GLU A 9 1.00 -0.82 -9.83
CA GLU A 9 1.62 0.28 -9.10
C GLU A 9 0.88 1.61 -9.32
N GLU A 10 0.56 1.96 -10.56
CA GLU A 10 -0.17 3.20 -10.89
C GLU A 10 -1.56 3.24 -10.25
N LYS A 11 -2.28 2.11 -10.23
CA LYS A 11 -3.60 2.02 -9.60
C LYS A 11 -3.54 2.21 -8.08
N ILE A 12 -2.55 1.58 -7.43
CA ILE A 12 -2.36 1.70 -5.99
C ILE A 12 -1.86 3.11 -5.64
N TYR A 13 -0.97 3.66 -6.46
CA TYR A 13 -0.51 5.04 -6.35
C TYR A 13 -1.67 6.04 -6.42
N ASP A 14 -2.61 5.88 -7.35
CA ASP A 14 -3.77 6.77 -7.46
C ASP A 14 -4.65 6.76 -6.20
N ILE A 15 -4.73 5.61 -5.52
CA ILE A 15 -5.44 5.46 -4.24
C ILE A 15 -4.66 6.09 -3.10
N LEU A 16 -3.33 5.89 -3.03
CA LEU A 16 -2.52 6.32 -1.90
C LEU A 16 -2.05 7.77 -1.99
N LYS A 17 -1.90 8.34 -3.19
CA LYS A 17 -1.45 9.73 -3.40
C LYS A 17 -2.35 10.76 -2.69
N LYS A 18 -3.65 10.46 -2.52
CA LYS A 18 -4.60 11.36 -1.82
C LYS A 18 -4.32 11.50 -0.32
N TYR A 19 -3.49 10.63 0.23
CA TYR A 19 -3.00 10.65 1.61
C TYR A 19 -1.63 11.31 1.74
N HIS A 20 -1.04 11.76 0.62
CA HIS A 20 0.21 12.50 0.60
C HIS A 20 -0.04 13.96 0.20
N LYS A 21 0.66 14.89 0.86
CA LYS A 21 0.70 16.30 0.44
C LYS A 21 1.83 16.62 -0.53
N ASP A 22 2.88 15.80 -0.53
CA ASP A 22 4.04 15.98 -1.40
C ASP A 22 3.73 15.56 -2.84
N GLU A 23 4.10 16.42 -3.80
CA GLU A 23 4.02 16.12 -5.24
C GLU A 23 5.00 15.03 -5.67
N ASP A 24 6.05 14.79 -4.89
CA ASP A 24 7.11 13.77 -5.11
C ASP A 24 6.85 12.45 -4.36
N TYR A 25 5.59 12.17 -3.99
CA TYR A 25 5.24 10.90 -3.39
C TYR A 25 5.62 9.74 -4.32
N ASN A 26 6.37 8.78 -3.79
CA ASN A 26 6.65 7.53 -4.47
C ASN A 26 6.08 6.38 -3.65
N LEU A 27 5.46 5.42 -4.35
CA LEU A 27 4.91 4.22 -3.74
C LEU A 27 6.06 3.40 -3.14
N ASN A 28 6.16 3.36 -1.81
CA ASN A 28 7.17 2.56 -1.15
C ASN A 28 6.56 1.23 -0.73
N TYR A 29 7.11 0.12 -1.24
CA TYR A 29 6.63 -1.21 -0.93
C TYR A 29 7.76 -2.23 -0.91
N LEU A 30 7.51 -3.36 -0.24
CA LEU A 30 8.40 -4.49 -0.15
C LEU A 30 7.60 -5.77 -0.40
N ILE A 31 8.09 -6.61 -1.31
CA ILE A 31 7.55 -7.94 -1.55
C ILE A 31 8.47 -8.95 -0.86
N THR A 32 7.92 -9.80 0.01
CA THR A 32 8.66 -10.87 0.69
C THR A 32 7.82 -12.14 0.66
N ASP A 33 8.37 -13.19 0.05
CA ASP A 33 7.65 -14.43 -0.27
C ASP A 33 6.35 -14.14 -1.06
N ASP A 34 5.21 -14.27 -0.39
CA ASP A 34 3.86 -14.03 -0.93
C ASP A 34 3.21 -12.80 -0.26
N ILE A 35 3.98 -11.96 0.44
CA ILE A 35 3.48 -10.79 1.19
C ILE A 35 3.95 -9.50 0.54
N VAL A 36 3.02 -8.61 0.21
CA VAL A 36 3.31 -7.23 -0.22
C VAL A 36 3.05 -6.29 0.94
N THR A 37 4.08 -5.56 1.35
CA THR A 37 3.99 -4.56 2.42
C THR A 37 4.14 -3.17 1.83
N PHE A 38 3.13 -2.31 1.98
CA PHE A 38 3.21 -0.90 1.60
C PHE A 38 3.56 -0.05 2.81
N PHE A 39 4.44 0.92 2.60
CA PHE A 39 4.89 1.87 3.61
C PHE A 39 4.37 3.26 3.25
N LEU A 40 3.65 3.87 4.18
CA LEU A 40 3.03 5.16 4.01
C LEU A 40 3.37 6.06 5.19
N SER A 41 4.26 7.02 4.98
CA SER A 41 4.58 8.03 6.01
C SER A 41 3.34 8.87 6.32
N ILE A 42 2.95 8.95 7.60
CA ILE A 42 1.77 9.71 8.07
C ILE A 42 2.01 11.23 8.00
N ASN A 43 3.19 11.67 7.57
CA ASN A 43 3.70 13.00 7.87
C ASN A 43 2.71 14.12 7.53
N GLU A 44 1.84 14.00 6.52
CA GLU A 44 0.84 15.04 6.26
C GLU A 44 -0.46 14.60 5.56
N GLY A 45 -1.30 13.72 6.14
CA GLY A 45 -2.74 13.73 5.79
C GLY A 45 -3.49 12.42 5.80
N ASN A 46 -4.58 12.42 6.57
CA ASN A 46 -5.68 11.46 6.61
C ASN A 46 -5.31 9.98 6.90
N LEU A 47 -6.11 9.36 7.77
CA LEU A 47 -6.05 7.92 8.01
C LEU A 47 -6.45 7.18 6.73
N VAL A 48 -5.62 6.24 6.28
CA VAL A 48 -6.02 5.30 5.22
C VAL A 48 -7.25 4.54 5.68
N THR A 49 -8.30 4.61 4.87
CA THR A 49 -9.55 3.93 5.19
C THR A 49 -9.47 2.45 4.86
N MET A 50 -10.20 1.61 5.61
CA MET A 50 -10.34 0.19 5.29
C MET A 50 -10.89 -0.02 3.87
N GLU A 51 -11.76 0.85 3.37
CA GLU A 51 -12.29 0.76 2.00
C GLU A 51 -11.19 0.84 0.94
N ASP A 52 -10.19 1.70 1.13
CA ASP A 52 -9.07 1.78 0.20
C ASP A 52 -8.16 0.57 0.31
N LEU A 53 -7.95 0.03 1.52
CA LEU A 53 -7.23 -1.24 1.69
C LEU A 53 -7.93 -2.39 0.97
N TYR A 54 -9.26 -2.48 1.02
CA TYR A 54 -10.02 -3.49 0.27
C TYR A 54 -9.91 -3.31 -1.25
N LYS A 55 -9.84 -2.07 -1.74
CA LYS A 55 -9.58 -1.82 -3.17
C LYS A 55 -8.19 -2.31 -3.58
N ILE A 56 -7.17 -1.98 -2.77
CA ILE A 56 -5.79 -2.43 -3.01
C ILE A 56 -5.70 -3.95 -2.96
N SER A 57 -6.37 -4.58 -2.00
CA SER A 57 -6.44 -6.04 -1.89
C SER A 57 -7.07 -6.66 -3.13
N GLY A 58 -8.13 -6.06 -3.68
CA GLY A 58 -8.76 -6.50 -4.93
C GLY A 58 -7.86 -6.31 -6.17
N ILE A 59 -7.08 -5.22 -6.24
CA ILE A 59 -6.12 -5.00 -7.33
C ILE A 59 -4.99 -6.03 -7.28
N LEU A 60 -4.50 -6.34 -6.08
CA LEU A 60 -3.40 -7.28 -5.87
C LEU A 60 -3.85 -8.75 -5.88
N ASN A 61 -5.16 -9.01 -5.95
CA ASN A 61 -5.75 -10.32 -5.69
C ASN A 61 -5.18 -10.96 -4.39
N ALA A 62 -5.16 -10.15 -3.33
CA ALA A 62 -4.51 -10.46 -2.06
C ALA A 62 -5.48 -10.22 -0.90
N LYS A 63 -5.19 -10.85 0.24
CA LYS A 63 -5.90 -10.65 1.51
C LYS A 63 -5.16 -9.65 2.37
N ILE A 64 -5.89 -8.76 3.02
CA ILE A 64 -5.31 -7.87 4.04
C ILE A 64 -4.82 -8.74 5.19
N LYS A 65 -3.51 -8.69 5.45
CA LYS A 65 -2.86 -9.48 6.51
C LYS A 65 -2.74 -8.67 7.79
N ASP A 66 -2.17 -7.48 7.70
CA ASP A 66 -1.90 -6.65 8.88
C ASP A 66 -1.86 -5.15 8.55
N MET A 67 -2.19 -4.32 9.53
CA MET A 67 -2.11 -2.87 9.47
C MET A 67 -1.48 -2.38 10.77
N VAL A 68 -0.23 -1.95 10.69
CA VAL A 68 0.51 -1.47 11.87
C VAL A 68 0.98 -0.04 11.68
N LEU A 69 1.05 0.68 12.80
CA LEU A 69 1.60 2.02 12.87
C LEU A 69 2.93 2.00 13.60
N VAL A 70 4.01 2.34 12.90
CA VAL A 70 5.36 2.33 13.48
C VAL A 70 6.04 3.65 13.16
N ASN A 71 6.50 4.40 14.17
CA ASN A 71 7.28 5.64 13.99
C ASN A 71 6.69 6.64 12.97
N GLN A 72 5.38 6.88 13.04
CA GLN A 72 4.69 7.76 12.09
C GLN A 72 4.69 7.27 10.62
N GLU A 73 4.72 5.95 10.43
CA GLU A 73 4.58 5.27 9.14
C GLU A 73 3.52 4.17 9.27
N TYR A 74 2.48 4.21 8.44
CA TYR A 74 1.57 3.09 8.29
C TYR A 74 2.24 2.01 7.45
N ARG A 75 2.08 0.76 7.89
CA ARG A 75 2.52 -0.43 7.16
C ARG A 75 1.32 -1.32 6.92
N PHE A 76 1.02 -1.55 5.65
CA PHE A 76 -0.10 -2.38 5.22
C PHE A 76 0.44 -3.62 4.56
N SER A 77 0.19 -4.78 5.14
CA SER A 77 0.65 -6.07 4.61
C SER A 77 -0.51 -6.79 3.91
N PHE A 78 -0.25 -7.31 2.72
CA PHE A 78 -1.20 -8.05 1.91
C PHE A 78 -0.61 -9.42 1.56
N GLU A 79 -1.34 -10.48 1.86
CA GLU A 79 -0.95 -11.85 1.51
C GLU A 79 -1.58 -12.22 0.16
N MET A 80 -0.74 -12.44 -0.85
CA MET A 80 -1.19 -12.83 -2.18
C MET A 80 -1.77 -14.24 -2.15
N GLU A 81 -2.95 -14.41 -2.76
CA GLU A 81 -3.55 -15.73 -2.92
C GLU A 81 -2.92 -16.42 -4.13
N LYS A 82 -2.46 -17.67 -3.93
CA LYS A 82 -1.87 -18.53 -4.98
C LYS A 82 -2.91 -19.09 -5.93
#